data_AF-A0ABD3SE49-F1
#
_entry.id   AF-A0ABD3SE49-F1
#
_cell.length_a   1.000
_cell.length_b   1.000
_cell.length_c   1.000
_cell.angle_alpha   90.00
_cell.angle_beta   90.00
_cell.angle_gamma   90.00
#
_symmetry.space_group_name_H-M   'P 1'
#
loop_
_entity.id
_entity.type
_entity.pdbx_description
1 polymer ?
#
loop_
_entity_poly.entity_id
_entity_poly.type
_entity_poly.pdbx_seq_one_letter_code
_entity_poly.pdbx_strand_id
1 'polypeptide(L)'
;MRRDETASLLVPDPIAYPRMFYVMTLGTSREFRRCGLGSMLVEGIVDMIRGEKMGGDDGENNEDDDDAAGRWGRGLTGVLYLHVIVYNKGAMRLYERLGFVRVKRIKDYYLINSVSYDCYLYARYFHGNRGHQSRFDVLCDYAKSIIRNLGYYAIIKSTWTGK
;
A
#
# COMPACT_ATOMS: atom_id res chain seq x y z
N MET A 1 15.58 -4.20 11.13
CA MET A 1 15.79 -3.67 9.77
C MET A 1 15.82 -2.16 9.88
N ARG A 2 16.85 -1.51 9.35
CA ARG A 2 16.99 -0.05 9.44
C ARG A 2 16.17 0.66 8.34
N ARG A 3 15.96 1.97 8.50
CA ARG A 3 15.13 2.78 7.57
C ARG A 3 15.73 2.85 6.17
N ASP A 4 17.04 3.01 6.06
CA ASP A 4 17.84 2.99 4.84
C ASP A 4 17.73 1.65 4.10
N GLU A 5 17.88 0.52 4.80
CA GLU A 5 17.67 -0.81 4.22
C GLU A 5 16.25 -0.97 3.66
N THR A 6 15.26 -0.36 4.34
CA THR A 6 13.85 -0.42 3.93
C THR A 6 13.60 0.47 2.71
N ALA A 7 14.20 1.66 2.69
CA ALA A 7 14.12 2.57 1.56
C ALA A 7 14.72 1.93 0.30
N SER A 8 15.95 1.41 0.37
CA SER A 8 16.61 0.75 -0.76
C SER A 8 15.85 -0.47 -1.27
N LEU A 9 15.15 -1.20 -0.38
CA LEU A 9 14.33 -2.34 -0.77
C LEU A 9 13.02 -1.94 -1.45
N LEU A 10 12.36 -0.87 -0.98
CA LEU A 10 11.02 -0.49 -1.42
C LEU A 10 11.01 0.57 -2.54
N VAL A 11 12.06 1.37 -2.65
CA VAL A 11 12.20 2.46 -3.61
C VAL A 11 13.58 2.38 -4.26
N PRO A 12 13.70 1.63 -5.38
CA PRO A 12 14.97 1.51 -6.10
C PRO A 12 15.42 2.82 -6.77
N ASP A 13 14.47 3.70 -7.10
CA ASP A 13 14.71 5.02 -7.69
C ASP A 13 14.19 6.13 -6.74
N PRO A 14 15.01 6.55 -5.77
CA PRO A 14 14.61 7.58 -4.81
C PRO A 14 14.55 8.99 -5.43
N ILE A 15 15.10 9.20 -6.64
CA ILE A 15 15.01 10.46 -7.36
C ILE A 15 13.60 10.59 -7.96
N ALA A 16 13.10 9.53 -8.59
CA ALA A 16 11.74 9.50 -9.13
C ALA A 16 10.66 9.45 -8.04
N TYR A 17 10.94 8.80 -6.91
CA TYR A 17 9.99 8.61 -5.81
C TYR A 17 10.59 9.07 -4.46
N PRO A 18 10.70 10.39 -4.22
CA PRO A 18 11.37 10.92 -3.03
C PRO A 18 10.62 10.66 -1.72
N ARG A 19 9.37 10.19 -1.79
CA ARG A 19 8.48 10.07 -0.62
C ARG A 19 8.02 8.63 -0.39
N MET A 20 7.98 8.25 0.88
CA MET A 20 7.45 6.98 1.36
C MET A 20 6.54 7.25 2.55
N PHE A 21 5.39 6.59 2.60
CA PHE A 21 4.48 6.66 3.73
C PHE A 21 4.58 5.42 4.59
N TYR A 22 4.78 5.62 5.89
CA TYR A 22 4.78 4.55 6.88
C TYR A 22 3.54 4.62 7.75
N VAL A 23 2.78 3.53 7.84
CA VAL A 23 1.67 3.42 8.80
C VAL A 23 2.26 2.99 10.14
N MET A 24 2.40 3.95 11.06
CA MET A 24 2.89 3.69 12.42
C MET A 24 1.99 2.71 13.17
N THR A 25 0.69 3.00 13.19
CA THR A 25 -0.32 2.25 13.92
C THR A 25 -1.65 2.33 13.19
N LEU A 26 -2.35 1.20 13.11
CA LEU A 26 -3.73 1.16 12.62
C LEU A 26 -4.49 0.09 13.38
N GLY A 27 -5.66 0.46 13.89
CA GLY A 27 -6.49 -0.41 14.70
C GLY A 27 -7.93 0.08 14.74
N THR A 28 -8.84 -0.82 15.07
CA THR A 28 -10.25 -0.52 15.36
C THR A 28 -10.61 -1.14 16.70
N SER A 29 -11.49 -0.47 17.45
CA SER A 29 -12.04 -1.05 18.68
C SER A 29 -12.76 -2.36 18.35
N ARG A 30 -12.79 -3.29 19.31
CA ARG A 30 -13.25 -4.66 19.08
C ARG A 30 -14.70 -4.69 18.58
N GLU A 31 -15.54 -3.82 19.11
CA GLU A 31 -16.97 -3.66 18.82
C GLU A 31 -17.19 -3.19 17.37
N PHE A 32 -16.19 -2.51 16.80
CA PHE A 32 -16.20 -1.91 15.47
C PHE A 32 -15.29 -2.66 14.48
N ARG A 33 -14.88 -3.88 14.81
CA ARG A 33 -14.18 -4.76 13.86
C ARG A 33 -15.18 -5.35 12.88
N ARG A 34 -14.68 -5.75 11.70
CA ARG A 34 -15.45 -6.47 10.67
C ARG A 34 -16.61 -5.70 10.02
N CYS A 35 -16.81 -4.42 10.33
CA CYS A 35 -17.78 -3.55 9.64
C CYS A 35 -17.16 -2.66 8.54
N GLY A 36 -15.88 -2.86 8.21
CA GLY A 36 -15.21 -2.15 7.11
C GLY A 36 -14.40 -0.92 7.50
N LEU A 37 -14.50 -0.43 8.74
CA LEU A 37 -13.76 0.77 9.19
C LEU A 37 -12.25 0.70 8.97
N GLY A 38 -11.62 -0.44 9.29
CA GLY A 38 -10.18 -0.62 9.04
C GLY A 38 -9.82 -0.54 7.55
N SER A 39 -10.74 -0.93 6.65
CA SER A 39 -10.55 -0.74 5.21
C SER A 39 -10.73 0.71 4.81
N MET A 40 -11.73 1.41 5.34
CA MET A 40 -11.95 2.84 5.06
C MET A 40 -10.77 3.69 5.50
N LEU A 41 -10.18 3.42 6.67
CA LEU A 41 -8.99 4.15 7.15
C LEU A 41 -7.79 3.99 6.21
N VAL A 42 -7.53 2.76 5.73
CA VAL A 42 -6.42 2.51 4.82
C VAL A 42 -6.70 3.11 3.43
N GLU A 43 -7.91 2.98 2.91
CA GLU A 43 -8.27 3.55 1.61
C GLU A 43 -8.27 5.09 1.65
N GLY A 44 -8.61 5.74 2.76
CA GLY A 44 -8.44 7.19 2.91
C GLY A 44 -6.98 7.64 2.76
N ILE A 45 -6.02 6.88 3.29
CA ILE A 45 -4.59 7.15 3.09
C ILE A 45 -4.20 6.93 1.61
N VAL A 46 -4.74 5.88 0.98
CA VAL A 46 -4.50 5.56 -0.43
C VAL A 46 -5.03 6.67 -1.34
N ASP A 47 -6.21 7.20 -1.04
CA ASP A 47 -6.84 8.29 -1.78
C ASP A 47 -6.08 9.60 -1.59
N MET A 48 -5.59 9.89 -0.38
CA MET A 48 -4.67 11.00 -0.12
C MET A 48 -3.40 10.90 -0.98
N ILE A 49 -2.77 9.72 -1.03
CA ILE A 49 -1.57 9.48 -1.86
C ILE A 49 -1.88 9.64 -3.35
N ARG A 50 -3.02 9.15 -3.83
CA ARG A 50 -3.43 9.29 -5.24
C ARG A 50 -3.79 10.72 -5.61
N GLY A 51 -4.33 11.47 -4.66
CA GLY A 51 -4.71 12.88 -4.76
C GLY A 51 -3.51 13.83 -4.91
N GLU A 52 -2.29 13.37 -4.63
CA GLU A 52 -1.05 14.15 -4.83
C GLU A 52 -0.83 14.62 -6.28
N LYS A 53 -1.69 14.20 -7.23
CA LYS A 53 -1.68 14.67 -8.64
C LYS A 53 -2.42 15.99 -8.92
N MET A 54 -3.18 16.56 -7.98
CA MET A 54 -4.01 17.75 -8.23
C MET A 54 -3.46 19.03 -7.57
N GLY A 55 -2.18 19.32 -7.78
CA GLY A 55 -1.51 20.52 -7.24
C GLY A 55 -0.81 21.36 -8.30
N GLY A 56 -1.46 21.58 -9.44
CA GLY A 56 -0.93 22.46 -10.48
C GLY A 56 -1.96 22.78 -11.56
N ASP A 57 -2.75 23.83 -11.34
CA ASP A 57 -2.61 25.11 -12.04
C ASP A 57 -3.37 26.18 -11.23
N ASP A 58 -3.11 27.45 -11.52
CA ASP A 58 -3.64 28.67 -10.89
C ASP A 58 -2.88 29.12 -9.64
N GLY A 59 -1.96 30.06 -9.87
CA GLY A 59 -1.31 30.81 -8.81
C GLY A 59 -2.25 31.82 -8.17
N GLU A 60 -2.05 32.07 -6.87
CA GLU A 60 -1.69 33.39 -6.35
C GLU A 60 -1.29 33.25 -4.89
N ASN A 61 -0.36 34.10 -4.49
CA ASN A 61 0.23 34.15 -3.17
C ASN A 61 -0.85 34.40 -2.11
N ASN A 62 -0.81 33.64 -1.01
CA ASN A 62 -1.08 34.17 0.33
C ASN A 62 -0.17 33.42 1.30
N GLU A 63 0.89 34.11 1.73
CA GLU A 63 1.63 33.79 2.93
C GLU A 63 0.73 34.20 4.10
N ASP A 64 -0.05 33.25 4.64
CA ASP A 64 -0.68 33.29 5.98
C ASP A 64 -1.74 32.19 6.05
N ASP A 65 -1.36 30.92 6.01
CA ASP A 65 -2.21 29.83 6.49
C ASP A 65 -1.34 28.64 6.91
N ASP A 66 -1.39 28.31 8.21
CA ASP A 66 -0.72 27.18 8.86
C ASP A 66 -1.36 25.82 8.49
N ASP A 67 -1.65 25.62 7.20
CA ASP A 67 -2.28 24.41 6.72
C ASP A 67 -1.22 23.33 6.48
N ALA A 68 -1.21 22.34 7.37
CA ALA A 68 -0.40 21.13 7.27
C ALA A 68 -0.56 20.38 5.92
N ALA A 69 -1.58 20.71 5.13
CA ALA A 69 -1.82 20.22 3.77
C ALA A 69 -0.88 20.85 2.72
N GLY A 70 -0.46 22.12 2.88
CA GLY A 70 0.44 22.82 1.93
C GLY A 70 1.90 22.33 1.99
N ARG A 71 2.26 21.58 3.05
CA ARG A 71 3.62 21.07 3.28
C ARG A 71 3.92 19.73 2.58
N TRP A 72 2.92 19.08 1.99
CA TRP A 72 3.10 17.89 1.15
C TRP A 72 3.59 18.34 -0.24
N GLY A 73 4.81 18.89 -0.28
CA GLY A 73 5.43 19.40 -1.51
C GLY A 73 5.40 18.38 -2.65
N ARG A 74 5.42 18.90 -3.90
CA ARG A 74 5.34 18.25 -5.22
C ARG A 74 6.23 17.00 -5.43
N GLY A 75 6.10 15.98 -4.61
CA GLY A 75 6.90 14.76 -4.66
C GLY A 75 5.98 13.55 -4.73
N LEU A 76 6.24 12.66 -5.70
CA LEU A 76 5.49 11.43 -5.85
C LEU A 76 5.80 10.48 -4.70
N THR A 77 4.77 10.04 -3.99
CA THR A 77 4.89 8.92 -3.07
C THR A 77 5.08 7.62 -3.83
N GLY A 78 6.21 6.93 -3.63
CA GLY A 78 6.48 5.65 -4.29
C GLY A 78 5.82 4.46 -3.60
N VAL A 79 5.59 4.53 -2.29
CA VAL A 79 5.15 3.37 -1.50
C VAL A 79 4.46 3.77 -0.19
N LEU A 80 3.41 3.03 0.16
CA LEU A 80 2.81 2.95 1.49
C LEU A 80 3.23 1.62 2.12
N TYR A 81 3.89 1.62 3.26
CA TYR A 81 4.39 0.40 3.89
C TYR A 81 4.15 0.36 5.39
N LEU A 82 4.19 -0.85 5.95
CA LEU A 82 3.96 -1.09 7.37
C LEU A 82 4.48 -2.47 7.81
N HIS A 83 4.58 -2.66 9.13
CA HIS A 83 4.93 -3.93 9.74
C HIS A 83 3.71 -4.61 10.36
N VAL A 84 3.59 -5.93 10.17
CA VAL A 84 2.55 -6.76 10.76
C VAL A 84 3.17 -7.92 11.51
N ILE A 85 2.87 -8.06 12.80
CA ILE A 85 3.31 -9.21 13.59
C ILE A 85 2.72 -10.53 13.05
N VAL A 86 3.51 -11.61 13.04
CA VAL A 86 3.20 -12.85 12.30
C VAL A 86 1.89 -13.55 12.69
N TYR A 87 1.43 -13.37 13.94
CA TYR A 87 0.19 -13.97 14.43
C TYR A 87 -1.06 -13.13 14.13
N ASN A 88 -0.93 -11.89 13.68
CA ASN A 88 -2.09 -11.02 13.39
C ASN A 88 -2.70 -11.36 12.02
N LYS A 89 -3.40 -12.49 11.95
CA LYS A 89 -4.05 -12.97 10.71
C LYS A 89 -5.09 -12.00 10.16
N GLY A 90 -5.76 -11.25 11.04
CA GLY A 90 -6.75 -10.25 10.65
C GLY A 90 -6.15 -9.09 9.86
N ALA A 91 -5.05 -8.52 10.36
CA ALA A 91 -4.32 -7.46 9.67
C ALA A 91 -3.71 -7.95 8.35
N MET A 92 -3.09 -9.14 8.34
CA MET A 92 -2.53 -9.69 7.09
C MET A 92 -3.59 -9.81 5.99
N ARG A 93 -4.76 -10.40 6.29
CA ARG A 93 -5.86 -10.52 5.33
C ARG A 93 -6.40 -9.16 4.87
N LEU A 94 -6.47 -8.18 5.80
CA LEU A 94 -6.89 -6.83 5.47
C LEU A 94 -5.95 -6.20 4.45
N TYR A 95 -4.64 -6.19 4.71
CA TYR A 95 -3.66 -5.54 3.85
C TYR A 95 -3.51 -6.25 2.50
N GLU A 96 -3.48 -7.58 2.48
CA GLU A 96 -3.46 -8.37 1.23
C GLU A 96 -4.69 -8.05 0.35
N ARG A 97 -5.88 -7.96 0.95
CA ARG A 97 -7.11 -7.60 0.22
C ARG A 97 -7.07 -6.17 -0.32
N LEU A 98 -6.41 -5.26 0.38
CA LEU A 98 -6.22 -3.87 -0.03
C LEU A 98 -5.03 -3.67 -0.98
N GLY A 99 -4.49 -4.76 -1.55
CA GLY A 99 -3.45 -4.70 -2.57
C GLY A 99 -2.04 -4.45 -2.03
N PHE A 100 -1.80 -4.66 -0.74
CA PHE A 100 -0.44 -4.73 -0.22
C PHE A 100 0.15 -6.10 -0.53
N VAL A 101 1.44 -6.10 -0.87
CA VAL A 101 2.26 -7.28 -1.04
C VAL A 101 3.13 -7.51 0.19
N ARG A 102 3.33 -8.77 0.54
CA ARG A 102 4.22 -9.18 1.63
C ARG A 102 5.64 -9.25 1.10
N VAL A 103 6.48 -8.29 1.49
CA VAL A 103 7.82 -8.07 0.94
C VAL A 103 8.85 -8.98 1.58
N LYS A 104 8.91 -8.97 2.92
CA LYS A 104 9.98 -9.63 3.68
C LYS A 104 9.51 -10.03 5.07
N ARG A 105 10.01 -11.15 5.59
CA ARG A 105 9.91 -11.50 7.01
C ARG A 105 11.13 -10.96 7.75
N ILE A 106 10.91 -10.26 8.85
CA ILE A 106 11.97 -9.74 9.72
C ILE A 106 11.90 -10.51 11.03
N LYS A 107 12.99 -11.19 11.38
CA LYS A 107 13.07 -11.99 12.61
C LYS A 107 13.22 -11.10 13.84
N ASP A 108 12.65 -11.54 14.96
CA ASP A 108 12.83 -10.95 16.29
C ASP A 108 12.58 -9.42 16.33
N TYR A 109 11.57 -8.97 15.58
CA TYR A 109 11.31 -7.53 15.39
C TYR A 109 10.56 -6.91 16.56
N TYR A 110 9.55 -7.60 17.09
CA TYR A 110 8.76 -7.13 18.21
C TYR A 110 9.18 -7.86 19.48
N LEU A 111 9.46 -7.12 20.55
CA LEU A 111 9.60 -7.67 21.89
C LEU A 111 8.34 -7.36 22.67
N ILE A 112 7.54 -8.38 22.98
CA ILE A 112 6.28 -8.23 23.72
C ILE A 112 6.33 -9.19 24.91
N ASN A 113 6.23 -8.64 26.13
CA ASN A 113 6.36 -9.41 27.38
C ASN A 113 7.63 -10.28 27.41
N SER A 114 8.76 -9.71 27.00
CA SER A 114 10.07 -10.38 26.90
C SER A 114 10.14 -11.56 25.90
N VAL A 115 9.10 -11.75 25.09
CA VAL A 115 9.09 -12.74 24.00
C VAL A 115 9.30 -12.01 22.67
N SER A 116 10.26 -12.49 21.90
CA SER A 116 10.53 -12.00 20.54
C SER A 116 9.55 -12.58 19.55
N TYR A 117 9.05 -11.72 18.67
CA TYR A 117 8.15 -12.09 17.59
C TYR A 117 8.63 -11.50 16.27
N ASP A 118 8.55 -12.34 15.25
CA ASP A 118 8.78 -11.93 13.87
C ASP A 118 7.67 -10.99 13.39
N CYS A 119 8.00 -10.21 12.37
CA CYS A 119 7.03 -9.43 11.62
C CYS A 119 7.18 -9.64 10.11
N TYR A 120 6.15 -9.25 9.38
CA TYR A 120 6.15 -9.11 7.94
C TYR A 120 6.13 -7.64 7.56
N LEU A 121 7.01 -7.25 6.65
CA LEU A 121 6.97 -5.98 5.94
C LEU A 121 5.95 -6.08 4.81
N TYR A 122 4.92 -5.26 4.85
CA TYR A 122 3.94 -5.09 3.79
C TYR A 122 4.16 -3.77 3.07
N ALA A 123 3.95 -3.76 1.75
CA ALA A 123 4.07 -2.56 0.93
C ALA A 123 2.98 -2.52 -0.15
N ARG A 124 2.48 -1.33 -0.47
CA ARG A 124 1.64 -1.03 -1.64
C ARG A 124 2.33 0.07 -2.43
N TYR A 125 2.54 -0.15 -3.72
CA TYR A 125 3.31 0.75 -4.58
C TYR A 125 2.42 1.71 -5.36
N PHE A 126 2.94 2.91 -5.62
CA PHE A 126 2.20 4.02 -6.21
C PHE A 126 3.02 4.71 -7.30
N HIS A 127 2.33 5.49 -8.13
CA HIS A 127 2.94 6.37 -9.15
C HIS A 127 3.88 5.69 -10.15
N GLY A 128 3.76 4.37 -10.33
CA GLY A 128 4.61 3.60 -11.25
C GLY A 128 5.85 2.99 -10.59
N ASN A 129 6.07 3.22 -9.28
CA ASN A 129 7.09 2.50 -8.53
C ASN A 129 6.77 1.00 -8.57
N ARG A 130 7.80 0.19 -8.86
CA ARG A 130 7.69 -1.28 -8.90
C ARG A 130 8.37 -1.94 -7.71
N GLY A 131 9.06 -1.15 -6.88
CA GLY A 131 9.68 -1.60 -5.64
C GLY A 131 10.57 -2.83 -5.81
N HIS A 132 10.36 -3.80 -4.93
CA HIS A 132 11.12 -5.06 -4.90
C HIS A 132 10.68 -6.09 -5.96
N GLN A 133 9.64 -5.81 -6.75
CA GLN A 133 9.12 -6.78 -7.72
C GLN A 133 10.11 -6.99 -8.87
N SER A 134 10.39 -8.25 -9.17
CA SER A 134 11.25 -8.61 -10.30
C SER A 134 10.49 -8.49 -11.63
N ARG A 135 11.23 -8.47 -12.76
CA ARG A 135 10.61 -8.52 -14.11
C ARG A 135 9.71 -9.75 -14.29
N PHE A 136 10.03 -10.86 -13.62
CA PHE A 136 9.21 -12.08 -13.64
C PHE A 136 7.90 -11.89 -12.88
N ASP A 137 7.90 -11.21 -11.74
CA ASP A 137 6.69 -10.94 -10.97
C ASP A 137 5.71 -10.08 -11.77
N VAL A 138 6.23 -9.08 -12.49
CA VAL A 138 5.43 -8.23 -13.39
C VAL A 138 4.78 -9.06 -14.50
N LEU A 139 5.54 -9.99 -15.09
CA LEU A 139 5.03 -10.86 -16.15
C LEU A 139 3.94 -11.80 -15.63
N CYS A 140 4.15 -12.37 -14.44
CA CYS A 140 3.18 -13.22 -13.76
C CYS A 140 1.90 -12.44 -13.42
N ASP A 141 2.01 -11.21 -12.91
CA ASP A 141 0.85 -10.38 -12.59
C ASP A 141 0.07 -9.96 -13.85
N TYR A 142 0.78 -9.68 -14.95
CA TYR A 142 0.18 -9.44 -16.25
C TYR A 142 -0.57 -10.68 -16.78
N ALA A 143 0.07 -11.86 -16.73
CA ALA A 143 -0.53 -13.13 -17.15
C ALA A 143 -1.78 -13.48 -16.30
N LYS A 144 -1.72 -13.32 -14.97
CA LYS A 144 -2.87 -13.48 -14.08
C LYS A 144 -4.01 -12.53 -14.43
N SER A 145 -3.69 -11.28 -14.78
CA SER A 145 -4.68 -10.30 -15.21
C SER A 145 -5.39 -10.73 -16.51
N ILE A 146 -4.64 -11.22 -17.50
CA ILE A 146 -5.22 -11.76 -18.75
C ILE A 146 -6.11 -12.96 -18.47
N ILE A 147 -5.65 -13.95 -17.70
CA ILE A 147 -6.44 -15.15 -17.38
C ILE A 147 -7.73 -14.77 -16.67
N ARG A 148 -7.66 -13.84 -15.71
CA ARG A 148 -8.85 -13.33 -15.02
C ARG A 148 -9.81 -12.67 -15.99
N ASN A 149 -9.33 -11.78 -16.87
CA ASN A 149 -10.17 -11.12 -17.87
C ASN A 149 -10.81 -12.12 -18.85
N LEU A 150 -10.07 -13.13 -19.31
CA LEU A 150 -10.60 -14.20 -20.16
C LEU A 150 -11.66 -15.04 -19.44
N GLY A 151 -11.46 -15.35 -18.15
CA GLY A 151 -12.45 -16.01 -17.31
C GLY A 151 -13.75 -15.21 -17.17
N TYR A 152 -13.65 -13.88 -17.00
CA TYR A 152 -14.82 -12.98 -17.01
C TYR A 152 -15.55 -13.03 -18.37
N TYR A 153 -14.84 -12.97 -19.50
CA TYR A 153 -15.44 -13.07 -20.83
C TYR A 153 -16.12 -14.42 -21.09
N ALA A 154 -15.58 -15.52 -20.55
CA ALA A 154 -16.18 -16.85 -20.66
C ALA A 154 -17.51 -16.96 -19.88
N ILE A 155 -17.57 -16.41 -18.66
CA ILE A 155 -18.79 -16.38 -17.85
C ILE A 155 -19.88 -15.55 -18.56
N ILE A 156 -19.54 -14.36 -19.07
CA ILE A 156 -20.49 -13.47 -19.78
C ILE A 156 -21.01 -14.11 -21.06
N LYS A 157 -20.16 -14.81 -21.85
CA LYS A 157 -20.63 -15.51 -23.05
C LYS A 157 -21.57 -16.69 -22.72
N SER A 158 -21.33 -17.41 -21.62
CA SER A 158 -22.20 -18.52 -21.20
C SER A 158 -23.59 -18.07 -20.74
N THR A 159 -23.70 -16.89 -20.12
CA THR A 159 -24.99 -16.32 -19.71
C THR A 159 -25.74 -15.62 -20.85
N TRP A 160 -25.05 -15.21 -21.92
CA TRP A 160 -25.70 -14.61 -23.11
C TRP A 160 -26.17 -15.64 -24.15
N THR A 161 -25.60 -16.85 -24.16
CA THR A 161 -25.95 -17.93 -25.11
C THR A 161 -27.06 -18.87 -24.60
N GLY A 162 -27.66 -18.58 -23.43
CA GLY A 162 -28.72 -19.37 -22.81
C GLY A 162 -30.13 -18.74 -22.89
N LYS A 163 -30.49 -18.08 -23.98
CA LYS A 163 -31.86 -17.63 -24.28
C LYS A 163 -32.31 -18.09 -25.65
#